data_AF-A0A2E6N8J7-F1
#
_entry.id   AF-A0A2E6N8J7-F1
#
_cell.length_a   1.000
_cell.length_b   1.000
_cell.length_c   1.000
_cell.angle_alpha   90.00
_cell.angle_beta   90.00
_cell.angle_gamma   90.00
#
_symmetry.space_group_name_H-M   'P 1'
#
loop_
_entity.id
_entity.type
_entity.pdbx_description
1 polymer ?
#
loop_
_entity_poly.entity_id
_entity_poly.type
_entity_poly.pdbx_seq_one_letter_code
_entity_poly.pdbx_strand_id
1 'polypeptide(L)'
;MLKLKKILALSLIPQYLVVQFLSYYPDFIEIIYSNYIYIFISTFLRSISIKIPFAIGDIFYLFVSIFSIYWIVLNIKSPKKLFVEIFAGISVIYFFLI
;
A
#
# COMPACT_ATOMS: atom_id res chain seq x y z
N MET A 1 5.49 -20.87 -0.98
CA MET A 1 4.63 -19.66 -1.08
C MET A 1 3.94 -19.26 0.22
N LEU A 2 3.23 -20.15 0.95
CA LEU A 2 2.51 -19.73 2.19
C LEU A 2 3.42 -19.13 3.27
N LYS A 3 4.67 -19.60 3.39
CA LYS A 3 5.67 -19.06 4.33
C LYS A 3 5.97 -17.58 4.08
N LEU A 4 6.14 -17.17 2.82
CA LEU A 4 6.37 -15.77 2.45
C LEU A 4 5.15 -14.91 2.79
N LYS A 5 3.94 -15.38 2.47
CA LYS A 5 2.71 -14.65 2.78
C LYS A 5 2.51 -14.46 4.29
N LYS A 6 2.89 -15.44 5.11
CA LYS A 6 2.90 -15.27 6.58
C LYS A 6 3.89 -14.21 7.05
N ILE A 7 5.08 -14.16 6.46
CA ILE A 7 6.09 -13.14 6.78
C ILE A 7 5.56 -11.75 6.42
N LEU A 8 4.99 -11.60 5.21
CA LEU A 8 4.36 -10.35 4.77
C LEU A 8 3.17 -9.96 5.67
N ALA A 9 2.32 -10.90 6.05
CA ALA A 9 1.23 -10.62 6.97
C ALA A 9 1.73 -10.10 8.34
N LEU A 10 2.83 -10.66 8.84
CA LEU A 10 3.44 -10.27 10.10
C LEU A 10 4.23 -8.96 10.00
N SER A 11 4.71 -8.57 8.80
CA SER A 11 5.45 -7.30 8.63
C SER A 11 4.60 -6.06 8.84
N LEU A 12 3.27 -6.19 8.87
CA LEU A 12 2.38 -5.07 9.21
C LEU A 12 2.72 -4.44 10.57
N ILE A 13 3.07 -5.27 11.56
CA ILE A 13 3.39 -4.81 12.92
C ILE A 13 4.66 -3.95 12.95
N PRO A 14 5.83 -4.43 12.49
CA PRO A 14 7.02 -3.58 12.45
C PRO A 14 6.87 -2.40 11.49
N GLN A 15 6.14 -2.52 10.38
CA GLN A 15 5.84 -1.39 9.50
C GLN A 15 5.13 -0.26 10.26
N TYR A 16 4.07 -0.59 10.99
CA TYR A 16 3.34 0.38 11.80
C TYR A 16 4.23 1.03 12.88
N LEU A 17 5.01 0.23 13.60
CA LEU A 17 5.91 0.74 14.64
C LEU A 17 7.00 1.65 14.08
N VAL A 18 7.56 1.33 12.90
CA VAL A 18 8.56 2.18 12.23
C VAL A 18 7.94 3.53 11.86
N VAL A 19 6.72 3.56 11.34
CA VAL A 19 6.02 4.81 11.00
C VAL A 19 5.79 5.66 12.25
N GLN A 20 5.31 5.03 13.32
CA GLN A 20 5.12 5.72 14.59
C GLN A 20 6.45 6.23 15.17
N PHE A 21 7.53 5.47 15.04
CA PHE A 21 8.85 5.92 15.45
C PHE A 21 9.35 7.11 14.63
N LEU A 22 9.20 7.06 13.30
CA LEU A 22 9.57 8.15 12.41
C LEU A 22 8.76 9.44 12.68
N SER A 23 7.52 9.32 13.13
CA SER A 23 6.70 10.50 13.46
C SER A 23 7.26 11.38 14.58
N TYR A 24 8.18 10.86 15.41
CA TYR A 24 8.89 11.66 16.42
C TYR A 24 10.02 12.53 15.85
N TYR A 25 10.36 12.38 14.56
CA TYR A 25 11.43 13.12 13.88
C TYR A 25 10.91 13.88 12.64
N PRO A 26 9.99 14.85 12.82
CA PRO A 26 9.37 15.56 11.70
C PRO A 26 10.37 16.30 10.81
N ASP A 27 11.40 16.92 11.39
CA ASP A 27 12.43 17.65 10.61
C ASP A 27 13.18 16.73 9.63
N PHE A 28 13.44 15.49 10.04
CA PHE A 28 14.06 14.50 9.18
C PHE A 28 13.14 14.09 8.01
N ILE A 29 11.85 13.87 8.31
CA ILE A 29 10.85 13.54 7.29
C ILE A 29 10.70 14.70 6.30
N GLU A 30 10.66 15.95 6.78
CA GLU A 30 10.53 17.12 5.91
C GLU A 30 11.69 17.22 4.91
N ILE A 31 12.92 17.05 5.39
CA ILE A 31 14.10 17.12 4.54
C ILE A 31 14.07 15.99 3.51
N ILE A 32 13.89 14.73 3.93
CA ILE A 32 14.02 13.58 3.02
C ILE A 32 12.77 13.41 2.14
N TYR A 33 11.59 13.39 2.75
CA TYR A 33 10.35 13.12 2.04
C TYR A 33 9.86 14.36 1.30
N SER A 34 9.62 15.48 1.99
CA SER A 34 8.98 16.64 1.36
C SER A 34 9.88 17.33 0.34
N ASN A 35 11.16 17.55 0.66
CA ASN A 35 12.06 18.32 -0.20
C ASN A 35 12.72 17.53 -1.33
N TYR A 36 12.71 16.19 -1.28
CA TYR A 36 13.30 15.37 -2.36
C TYR A 36 12.28 14.40 -2.96
N ILE A 37 11.82 13.42 -2.17
CA ILE A 37 11.01 12.30 -2.66
C ILE A 37 9.68 12.79 -3.24
N TYR A 38 8.96 13.63 -2.49
CA TYR A 38 7.65 14.12 -2.88
C TYR A 38 7.71 14.99 -4.13
N ILE A 39 8.73 15.83 -4.30
CA ILE A 39 8.91 16.67 -5.49
C ILE A 39 9.02 15.79 -6.75
N PHE A 40 9.81 14.72 -6.69
CA PHE A 40 9.99 13.80 -7.81
C PHE A 40 8.68 13.08 -8.14
N ILE A 41 8.04 12.47 -7.14
CA ILE A 41 6.81 11.69 -7.32
C ILE A 41 5.66 12.58 -7.80
N SER A 42 5.45 13.75 -7.17
CA SER A 42 4.37 14.67 -7.52
C SER A 42 4.53 15.24 -8.93
N THR A 43 5.76 15.55 -9.35
CA THR A 43 6.02 16.05 -10.70
C THR A 43 5.73 14.97 -11.75
N PHE A 44 6.17 13.73 -11.50
CA PHE A 44 5.88 12.59 -12.38
C PHE A 44 4.37 12.32 -12.48
N LEU A 45 3.67 12.21 -11.35
CA LEU A 45 2.23 11.98 -11.31
C LEU A 45 1.46 13.11 -12.01
N ARG A 46 1.83 14.37 -11.74
CA ARG A 46 1.21 15.54 -12.40
C ARG A 46 1.42 15.50 -13.91
N SER A 47 2.60 15.12 -14.39
CA SER A 47 2.87 15.01 -15.82
C SER A 47 1.96 13.99 -16.52
N ILE A 48 1.56 12.92 -15.84
CA ILE A 48 0.65 11.90 -16.39
C ILE A 48 -0.80 12.37 -16.29
N SER A 49 -1.19 12.95 -15.14
CA SER A 49 -2.55 13.38 -14.87
C SER A 49 -3.03 14.56 -15.72
N ILE A 50 -2.14 15.46 -16.19
CA ILE A 50 -2.53 16.62 -17.00
C ILE A 50 -3.34 16.24 -18.26
N LYS A 51 -3.08 15.05 -18.82
CA LYS A 51 -3.74 14.60 -20.06
C LYS A 51 -5.08 13.91 -19.84
N ILE A 52 -5.47 13.67 -18.59
CA ILE A 52 -6.56 12.77 -18.24
C ILE A 52 -7.59 13.55 -17.40
N PRO A 53 -8.89 13.58 -17.78
CA PRO A 53 -9.91 14.35 -17.06
C PRO A 53 -10.38 13.68 -15.76
N PHE A 54 -9.75 12.59 -15.33
CA PHE A 54 -10.11 11.80 -14.15
C PHE A 54 -8.86 11.47 -13.33
N ALA A 55 -9.03 11.22 -12.03
CA ALA A 55 -7.91 10.86 -11.17
C ALA A 55 -7.44 9.43 -11.45
N ILE A 56 -6.13 9.25 -11.63
CA ILE A 56 -5.52 7.93 -11.84
C ILE A 56 -5.79 7.00 -10.64
N GLY A 57 -5.89 7.58 -9.44
CA GLY A 57 -6.25 6.86 -8.22
C GLY A 57 -7.59 6.16 -8.31
N ASP A 58 -8.60 6.75 -8.93
CA ASP A 58 -9.95 6.18 -9.03
C ASP A 58 -9.96 4.88 -9.84
N ILE A 59 -9.20 4.87 -10.94
CA ILE A 59 -9.01 3.65 -11.74
C ILE A 59 -8.31 2.57 -10.92
N PHE A 60 -7.25 2.93 -10.20
CA PHE A 60 -6.54 1.99 -9.33
C PHE A 60 -7.44 1.42 -8.24
N TYR A 61 -8.20 2.27 -7.55
CA TYR A 61 -9.14 1.83 -6.50
C TYR A 61 -10.20 0.91 -7.06
N LEU A 62 -10.75 1.20 -8.24
CA LEU A 62 -11.75 0.36 -8.89
C LEU A 62 -11.16 -1.02 -9.24
N PHE A 63 -10.00 -1.07 -9.87
CA PHE A 63 -9.33 -2.33 -10.21
C PHE A 63 -9.00 -3.15 -8.96
N VAL A 64 -8.34 -2.55 -7.97
CA VAL A 64 -7.95 -3.24 -6.73
C VAL A 64 -9.19 -3.77 -6.00
N SER A 65 -10.27 -2.98 -5.93
CA SER A 65 -11.51 -3.39 -5.26
C SER A 65 -12.15 -4.58 -5.95
N ILE A 66 -12.34 -4.52 -7.28
CA ILE A 66 -12.97 -5.62 -8.04
C ILE A 66 -12.15 -6.91 -7.92
N PHE A 67 -10.83 -6.83 -8.13
CA PHE A 67 -9.97 -8.00 -8.03
C PHE A 67 -9.93 -8.58 -6.62
N SER A 68 -9.91 -7.73 -5.60
CA SER A 68 -9.95 -8.17 -4.20
C SER A 68 -11.24 -8.91 -3.87
N ILE A 69 -12.39 -8.36 -4.27
CA ILE A 69 -13.70 -9.00 -4.07
C ILE A 69 -13.77 -10.33 -4.81
N TYR A 70 -13.42 -10.36 -6.09
CA TYR A 70 -13.41 -11.57 -6.90
C TYR A 70 -12.55 -12.67 -6.25
N TRP A 71 -11.34 -12.30 -5.83
CA TRP A 71 -10.40 -13.25 -5.23
C TRP A 71 -10.87 -13.77 -3.86
N ILE A 72 -11.48 -12.92 -3.03
CA ILE A 72 -12.09 -13.31 -1.75
C ILE A 72 -13.21 -14.33 -1.98
N VAL A 73 -14.11 -14.06 -2.92
CA VAL A 73 -15.24 -14.95 -3.22
C VAL A 73 -14.77 -16.34 -3.65
N LEU A 74 -13.72 -16.42 -4.47
CA LEU A 74 -13.15 -17.70 -4.91
C LEU A 74 -12.50 -18.52 -3.77
N ASN A 75 -11.87 -17.85 -2.80
CA ASN A 75 -11.06 -18.49 -1.76
C ASN A 75 -11.79 -18.62 -0.41
N ILE A 76 -13.07 -18.23 -0.33
CA ILE A 76 -13.85 -18.22 0.91
C ILE A 76 -13.97 -19.60 1.57
N LYS A 77 -13.89 -20.67 0.78
CA LYS A 77 -13.90 -22.07 1.27
C LYS A 77 -12.69 -22.44 2.12
N SER A 78 -11.63 -21.62 2.14
CA SER A 78 -10.40 -21.85 2.92
C SER A 78 -10.07 -20.64 3.81
N PRO A 79 -10.87 -20.37 4.86
CA PRO A 79 -10.84 -19.11 5.60
C PRO A 79 -9.49 -18.83 6.29
N LYS A 80 -8.83 -19.86 6.85
CA LYS A 80 -7.52 -19.71 7.50
C LYS A 80 -6.43 -19.25 6.54
N LYS A 81 -6.44 -19.78 5.31
CA LYS A 81 -5.48 -19.40 4.27
C LYS A 81 -5.81 -18.01 3.75
N LEU A 82 -7.09 -17.78 3.45
CA LEU A 82 -7.62 -16.48 3.00
C LEU A 82 -7.23 -15.35 3.97
N PHE A 83 -7.37 -15.57 5.28
CA PHE A 83 -6.99 -14.59 6.30
C PHE A 83 -5.51 -14.17 6.20
N VAL A 84 -4.58 -15.14 6.15
CA VAL A 84 -3.14 -14.85 6.01
C VAL A 84 -2.85 -14.09 4.72
N GLU A 85 -3.54 -14.45 3.64
CA GLU A 85 -3.35 -13.83 2.33
C GLU A 85 -3.91 -12.40 2.28
N ILE A 86 -5.03 -12.12 2.95
CA ILE A 86 -5.57 -10.77 3.13
C ILE A 86 -4.60 -9.90 3.92
N PHE A 87 -4.11 -10.37 5.07
CA PHE A 87 -3.15 -9.60 5.88
C PHE A 87 -1.83 -9.35 5.14
N ALA A 88 -1.37 -10.32 4.35
CA ALA A 88 -0.21 -10.12 3.47
C ALA A 88 -0.48 -9.02 2.44
N GLY A 89 -1.65 -9.02 1.80
CA GLY A 89 -2.06 -7.99 0.86
C GLY A 89 -2.15 -6.61 1.51
N ILE A 90 -2.77 -6.52 2.70
CA ILE A 90 -2.86 -5.29 3.47
C ILE A 90 -1.46 -4.77 3.83
N SER A 91 -0.52 -5.62 4.25
CA SER A 91 0.84 -5.17 4.56
C SER A 91 1.58 -4.62 3.34
N VAL A 92 1.37 -5.20 2.17
CA VAL A 92 1.94 -4.67 0.92
C VAL A 92 1.31 -3.31 0.58
N ILE A 93 -0.02 -3.20 0.66
CA ILE A 93 -0.72 -1.94 0.38
C ILE A 93 -0.30 -0.85 1.39
N TYR A 94 -0.22 -1.19 2.67
CA TYR A 94 0.20 -0.28 3.74
C TYR A 94 1.62 0.23 3.50
N PHE A 95 2.55 -0.64 3.11
CA PHE A 95 3.92 -0.25 2.77
C PHE A 95 4.00 0.70 1.56
N PHE A 96 3.12 0.56 0.57
CA PHE A 96 3.10 1.48 -0.58
C PHE A 96 2.42 2.82 -0.28
N LEU A 97 1.48 2.85 0.68
CA LEU A 97 0.73 4.05 1.02
C LEU A 97 1.42 4.94 2.06
N ILE A 98 2.39 4.40 2.80
CA ILE A 98 3.16 5.12 3.83
C ILE A 98 4.50 5.61 3.30
#